data_AF-A0A6J6D1Q2-F1
#
_entry.id   AF-A0A6J6D1Q2-F1
#
_cell.length_a   1.000
_cell.length_b   1.000
_cell.length_c   1.000
_cell.angle_alpha   90.00
_cell.angle_beta   90.00
_cell.angle_gamma   90.00
#
_symmetry.space_group_name_H-M   'P 1'
#
loop_
_entity.id
_entity.type
_entity.pdbx_description
1 polymer ?
#
loop_
_entity_poly.entity_id
_entity_poly.type
_entity_poly.pdbx_seq_one_letter_code
_entity_poly.pdbx_strand_id
1 'polypeptide(L)'
;MLVDLVIAIALIFSAIIGYRNGFIRTLFKFIGFVLGGVLGIYLSLKFSHDWTLDIKRIGFVIIAIVAGGYICSFIGGWLAKGLKATIFRGPLAFIDSIAGSVLELARTVIALYLIATVLLWSPWEAAQNQITESQILPKVQPYIPGLITQANDWVKEEFLNLHL
;
A
#
# COMPACT_ATOMS: atom_id res chain seq x y z
N MET A 1 0.47 -0.43 -21.73
CA MET A 1 -0.53 -0.81 -20.72
C MET A 1 -0.88 0.40 -19.87
N LEU A 2 -2.17 0.71 -19.66
CA LEU A 2 -2.56 1.87 -18.85
C LEU A 2 -2.12 1.71 -17.39
N VAL A 3 -2.17 0.49 -16.86
CA VAL A 3 -1.70 0.15 -15.50
C VAL A 3 -0.22 0.46 -15.31
N ASP A 4 0.65 0.07 -16.25
CA ASP A 4 2.09 0.34 -16.14
C ASP A 4 2.41 1.85 -16.13
N LEU A 5 1.66 2.64 -16.91
CA LEU A 5 1.79 4.11 -16.89
C LEU A 5 1.38 4.68 -15.53
N VAL A 6 0.26 4.23 -14.98
CA VAL A 6 -0.21 4.66 -13.64
C VAL A 6 0.81 4.27 -12.56
N ILE A 7 1.35 3.05 -12.61
CA ILE A 7 2.37 2.58 -11.68
C ILE A 7 3.64 3.44 -11.81
N ALA A 8 4.15 3.66 -13.03
CA ALA A 8 5.35 4.46 -13.24
C ALA A 8 5.19 5.89 -12.70
N ILE A 9 4.05 6.53 -12.96
CA ILE A 9 3.72 7.86 -12.42
C ILE A 9 3.69 7.82 -10.89
N ALA A 10 3.01 6.83 -10.30
CA ALA A 10 2.93 6.67 -8.85
C ALA A 10 4.31 6.48 -8.20
N LEU A 11 5.21 5.72 -8.83
CA LEU A 11 6.58 5.51 -8.37
C LEU A 11 7.41 6.80 -8.44
N ILE A 12 7.29 7.58 -9.53
CA ILE A 12 7.99 8.86 -9.66
C ILE A 12 7.54 9.83 -8.56
N PHE A 13 6.23 10.01 -8.37
CA PHE A 13 5.71 10.87 -7.30
C PHE A 13 6.12 10.38 -5.93
N SER A 14 6.08 9.07 -5.71
CA SER A 14 6.51 8.44 -4.46
C SER A 14 7.98 8.72 -4.15
N ALA A 15 8.88 8.55 -5.13
CA ALA A 15 10.29 8.85 -4.96
C ALA A 15 10.53 10.32 -4.56
N ILE A 16 9.84 11.27 -5.21
CA ILE A 16 9.93 12.70 -4.91
C ILE A 16 9.39 13.00 -3.51
N ILE A 17 8.25 12.42 -3.13
CA ILE A 17 7.64 12.61 -1.81
C ILE A 17 8.54 12.04 -0.71
N GLY A 18 9.08 10.84 -0.91
CA GLY A 18 10.02 10.20 0.03
C GLY A 18 11.30 11.02 0.19
N TYR A 19 11.86 11.52 -0.91
CA TYR A 19 13.05 12.37 -0.91
C TYR A 19 12.84 13.62 -0.06
N ARG A 20 11.69 14.27 -0.21
CA ARG A 20 11.35 15.50 0.54
C ARG A 20 11.02 15.24 2.01
N ASN A 21 10.54 14.06 2.35
CA ASN A 21 10.16 13.72 3.72
C ASN A 21 11.36 13.29 4.58
N GLY A 22 12.41 12.74 3.98
CA GLY A 22 13.54 12.13 4.70
C GLY A 22 13.18 10.75 5.27
N PHE A 23 14.16 10.04 5.84
CA PHE A 23 13.98 8.65 6.26
C PHE A 23 13.01 8.54 7.44
N ILE A 24 13.26 9.26 8.53
CA ILE A 24 12.51 9.11 9.79
C ILE A 24 11.02 9.38 9.55
N ARG A 25 10.67 10.50 8.91
CA ARG A 25 9.26 10.80 8.63
C ARG A 25 8.64 9.73 7.74
N THR A 26 9.36 9.29 6.72
CA THR A 26 8.83 8.28 5.79
C THR A 26 8.64 6.93 6.50
N LEU A 27 9.52 6.56 7.43
CA LEU A 27 9.39 5.36 8.24
C LEU A 27 8.12 5.38 9.10
N PHE A 28 7.85 6.49 9.80
CA PHE A 28 6.61 6.63 10.58
C PHE A 28 5.37 6.61 9.69
N LYS A 29 5.41 7.27 8.52
CA LYS A 29 4.35 7.19 7.52
C LYS A 29 4.15 5.76 7.01
N PHE A 30 5.23 5.00 6.83
CA PHE A 30 5.20 3.62 6.37
C PHE A 30 4.56 2.71 7.43
N ILE A 31 5.02 2.80 8.69
CA ILE A 31 4.45 2.03 9.81
C ILE A 31 2.97 2.36 9.98
N GLY A 32 2.61 3.65 9.96
CA GLY A 32 1.22 4.07 10.00
C GLY A 32 0.40 3.50 8.84
N PHE A 33 0.95 3.46 7.63
CA PHE A 33 0.28 2.88 6.47
C PHE A 33 0.03 1.38 6.63
N VAL A 34 1.01 0.61 7.10
CA VAL A 34 0.85 -0.84 7.31
C VAL A 34 -0.18 -1.10 8.41
N LEU A 35 -0.07 -0.44 9.56
CA LEU A 35 -1.02 -0.60 10.67
C LEU A 35 -2.44 -0.20 10.26
N GLY A 36 -2.58 0.95 9.59
CA GLY A 36 -3.87 1.42 9.10
C GLY A 36 -4.46 0.54 8.01
N GLY A 37 -3.62 -0.03 7.15
CA GLY A 37 -4.02 -1.01 6.13
C GLY A 37 -4.56 -2.28 6.76
N VAL A 38 -3.84 -2.87 7.72
CA VAL A 38 -4.28 -4.06 8.46
C VAL A 38 -5.61 -3.79 9.20
N LEU A 39 -5.73 -2.65 9.88
CA LEU A 39 -6.99 -2.25 10.51
C LEU A 39 -8.11 -2.04 9.48
N GLY A 40 -7.78 -1.47 8.32
CA GLY A 40 -8.70 -1.29 7.20
C GLY A 40 -9.24 -2.62 6.70
N ILE A 41 -8.36 -3.61 6.49
CA ILE A 41 -8.76 -4.98 6.14
C ILE A 41 -9.72 -5.52 7.20
N TYR A 42 -9.30 -5.53 8.46
CA TYR A 42 -10.08 -6.10 9.56
C TYR A 42 -11.48 -5.50 9.67
N LEU A 43 -11.58 -4.17 9.64
CA LEU A 43 -12.87 -3.50 9.68
C LEU A 43 -13.69 -3.80 8.44
N SER A 44 -13.06 -3.78 7.26
CA SER A 44 -13.79 -4.01 6.01
C SER A 44 -14.39 -5.41 5.94
N LEU A 45 -13.66 -6.44 6.34
CA LEU A 45 -14.14 -7.82 6.38
C LEU A 45 -15.23 -7.98 7.42
N LYS A 46 -15.05 -7.42 8.63
CA LYS A 46 -16.06 -7.46 9.69
C LYS A 46 -17.39 -6.81 9.28
N PHE A 47 -17.36 -5.70 8.56
CA PHE A 47 -18.58 -5.00 8.12
C PHE A 47 -19.19 -5.54 6.83
N SER A 48 -18.41 -6.24 6.01
CA SER A 48 -18.86 -6.76 4.71
C SER A 48 -19.00 -8.29 4.65
N HIS A 49 -18.92 -8.97 5.80
CA HIS A 49 -19.00 -10.43 5.88
C HIS A 49 -20.28 -10.98 5.23
N ASP A 50 -21.43 -10.33 5.47
CA ASP A 50 -22.72 -10.75 4.92
C ASP A 50 -22.98 -10.26 3.48
N TRP A 51 -22.05 -9.53 2.87
CA TRP A 51 -22.24 -8.94 1.55
C TRP A 51 -21.94 -9.94 0.45
N THR A 52 -22.74 -9.90 -0.62
CA THR A 52 -22.46 -10.64 -1.86
C THR A 52 -21.13 -10.18 -2.46
N LEU A 53 -20.44 -11.12 -3.12
CA LEU A 53 -19.12 -10.90 -3.70
C LEU A 53 -19.24 -10.13 -5.03
N ASP A 54 -19.62 -8.87 -4.91
CA ASP A 54 -19.82 -7.94 -6.02
C ASP A 54 -18.81 -6.80 -5.99
N ILE A 55 -18.77 -6.02 -7.07
CA ILE A 55 -17.89 -4.85 -7.22
C ILE A 55 -18.01 -3.85 -6.05
N LYS A 56 -19.18 -3.81 -5.38
CA LYS A 56 -19.42 -2.98 -4.20
C LYS A 56 -18.60 -3.41 -2.98
N ARG A 57 -18.60 -4.71 -2.66
CA ARG A 57 -17.83 -5.28 -1.54
C ARG A 57 -16.34 -5.06 -1.75
N ILE A 58 -15.89 -5.24 -2.98
CA ILE A 58 -14.49 -5.09 -3.39
C ILE A 58 -14.04 -3.64 -3.33
N GLY A 59 -14.85 -2.74 -3.90
CA GLY A 59 -14.62 -1.31 -3.79
C GLY A 59 -14.53 -0.87 -2.33
N PHE A 60 -15.40 -1.39 -1.47
CA PHE A 60 -15.38 -1.10 -0.03
C PHE A 60 -14.09 -1.59 0.65
N VAL A 61 -13.65 -2.83 0.39
CA VAL A 61 -12.38 -3.35 0.95
C VAL A 61 -11.18 -2.53 0.46
N ILE A 62 -11.06 -2.28 -0.83
CA ILE A 62 -9.98 -1.45 -1.38
C ILE A 62 -9.97 -0.06 -0.73
N ILE A 63 -11.14 0.59 -0.66
CA ILE A 63 -11.28 1.91 -0.05
C ILE A 63 -10.88 1.85 1.43
N ALA A 64 -11.31 0.85 2.18
CA ALA A 64 -10.97 0.72 3.60
C ALA A 64 -9.48 0.51 3.85
N ILE A 65 -8.82 -0.33 3.04
CA ILE A 65 -7.37 -0.57 3.12
C ILE A 65 -6.61 0.73 2.81
N VAL A 66 -6.96 1.37 1.70
CA VAL A 66 -6.28 2.58 1.23
C VAL A 66 -6.54 3.74 2.18
N ALA A 67 -7.80 4.00 2.54
CA ALA A 67 -8.16 5.08 3.45
C ALA A 67 -7.57 4.86 4.84
N GLY A 68 -7.72 3.67 5.42
CA GLY A 68 -7.14 3.31 6.70
C GLY A 68 -5.62 3.50 6.71
N GLY A 69 -4.94 2.97 5.68
CA GLY A 69 -3.50 3.15 5.50
C GLY A 69 -3.10 4.62 5.41
N TYR A 70 -3.74 5.42 4.56
CA TYR A 70 -3.36 6.84 4.40
C TYR A 70 -3.71 7.71 5.62
N ILE A 71 -4.81 7.43 6.32
CA ILE A 71 -5.17 8.14 7.56
C ILE A 71 -4.12 7.88 8.64
N CYS A 72 -3.79 6.62 8.91
CA CYS A 72 -2.77 6.29 9.90
C CYS A 72 -1.37 6.73 9.46
N SER A 73 -1.07 6.70 8.15
CA SER A 73 0.16 7.25 7.59
C SER A 73 0.29 8.75 7.84
N PHE A 74 -0.81 9.51 7.68
CA PHE A 74 -0.84 10.94 7.96
C PHE A 74 -0.57 11.23 9.44
N ILE A 75 -1.21 10.47 10.34
CA ILE A 75 -0.96 10.56 11.79
C ILE A 75 0.50 10.23 12.11
N GLY A 76 1.06 9.16 11.53
CA GLY A 76 2.47 8.81 11.71
C GLY A 76 3.42 9.92 11.24
N GLY A 77 3.15 10.50 10.07
CA GLY A 77 3.91 11.65 9.57
C GLY A 77 3.79 12.90 10.44
N TRP A 78 2.63 13.09 11.09
CA TRP A 78 2.41 14.16 12.06
C TRP A 78 3.18 13.92 13.36
N LEU A 79 3.15 12.71 13.92
CA LEU A 79 3.96 12.33 15.09
C LEU A 79 5.46 12.50 14.83
N ALA A 80 5.92 12.15 13.64
CA ALA A 80 7.31 12.34 13.23
C ALA A 80 7.74 13.82 13.13
N LYS A 81 6.80 14.78 13.07
CA LYS A 81 7.16 16.22 13.16
C LYS A 81 7.76 16.57 14.52
N GLY A 82 7.31 15.93 15.60
CA GLY A 82 7.81 16.17 16.95
C GLY A 82 9.24 15.65 17.16
N LEU A 83 9.64 14.63 16.40
CA LEU A 83 10.98 14.05 16.43
C LEU A 83 12.04 14.86 15.67
N LYS A 84 11.64 16.00 15.07
CA LYS A 84 12.48 16.82 14.19
C LYS A 84 13.49 17.70 14.94
N ALA A 85 14.11 17.19 15.99
CA ALA A 85 15.30 17.78 16.57
C ALA A 85 16.55 17.22 15.89
N THR A 86 16.99 17.88 14.81
CA THR A 86 18.42 18.09 14.55
C THR A 86 19.35 16.86 14.47
N ILE A 87 19.13 15.90 13.56
CA ILE A 87 20.08 14.77 13.42
C ILE A 87 20.92 14.82 12.13
N PHE A 88 20.36 15.22 10.98
CA PHE A 88 21.11 15.19 9.71
C PHE A 88 21.42 16.59 9.16
N ARG A 89 22.68 17.01 9.28
CA ARG A 89 23.24 18.19 8.58
C ARG A 89 24.33 17.72 7.61
N GLY A 90 24.44 18.38 6.45
CA GLY A 90 25.48 18.08 5.45
C GLY A 90 25.20 16.82 4.61
N PRO A 91 26.22 16.07 4.15
CA PRO A 91 26.06 14.94 3.20
C PRO A 91 25.17 13.81 3.72
N LEU A 92 25.03 13.66 5.05
CA LEU A 92 24.12 12.68 5.65
C LEU A 92 22.64 12.98 5.37
N ALA A 93 22.27 14.24 5.08
CA ALA A 93 20.91 14.60 4.68
C ALA A 93 20.54 14.05 3.29
N PHE A 94 21.53 13.85 2.42
CA PHE A 94 21.32 13.22 1.11
C PHE A 94 21.01 11.73 1.27
N ILE A 95 21.75 11.03 2.14
CA ILE A 95 21.51 9.62 2.47
C ILE A 95 20.13 9.45 3.13
N ASP A 96 19.77 10.33 4.08
CA ASP A 96 18.44 10.35 4.70
C ASP A 96 17.32 10.52 3.67
N SER A 97 17.52 11.41 2.69
CA SER A 97 16.54 11.66 1.62
C SER A 97 16.41 10.45 0.68
N ILE A 98 17.52 9.83 0.28
CA ILE A 98 17.50 8.60 -0.53
C ILE A 98 16.79 7.48 0.22
N ALA A 99 17.13 7.25 1.48
CA ALA A 99 16.49 6.23 2.29
C ALA A 99 14.98 6.51 2.45
N GLY A 100 14.60 7.79 2.57
CA GLY A 100 13.21 8.23 2.48
C GLY A 100 12.54 7.87 1.15
N SER A 101 13.19 8.13 0.01
CA SER A 101 12.67 7.72 -1.31
C SER A 101 12.46 6.21 -1.41
N VAL A 102 13.43 5.39 -0.96
CA VAL A 102 13.32 3.93 -1.03
C VAL A 102 12.15 3.43 -0.18
N LEU A 103 11.97 3.97 1.04
CA LEU A 103 10.85 3.59 1.89
C LEU A 103 9.49 4.00 1.31
N GLU A 104 9.38 5.20 0.72
CA GLU A 104 8.12 5.65 0.13
C GLU A 104 7.80 4.80 -1.12
N LEU A 105 8.81 4.45 -1.93
CA LEU A 105 8.66 3.54 -3.07
C LEU A 105 8.17 2.16 -2.61
N ALA A 106 8.76 1.59 -1.56
CA ALA A 106 8.32 0.33 -0.98
C ALA A 106 6.86 0.42 -0.52
N ARG A 107 6.46 1.53 0.14
CA ARG A 107 5.07 1.76 0.53
C ARG A 107 4.12 1.76 -0.67
N THR A 108 4.48 2.48 -1.73
CA THR A 108 3.67 2.60 -2.94
C THR A 108 3.53 1.26 -3.65
N VAL A 109 4.64 0.52 -3.76
CA VAL A 109 4.65 -0.85 -4.29
C VAL A 109 3.70 -1.75 -3.53
N ILE A 110 3.76 -1.74 -2.19
CA ILE A 110 2.88 -2.54 -1.34
C ILE A 110 1.42 -2.16 -1.57
N ALA A 111 1.11 -0.86 -1.61
CA ALA A 111 -0.24 -0.38 -1.85
C ALA A 111 -0.78 -0.84 -3.22
N LEU A 112 0.02 -0.71 -4.27
CA LEU A 112 -0.34 -1.13 -5.63
C LEU A 112 -0.55 -2.64 -5.72
N TYR A 113 0.31 -3.42 -5.07
CA TYR A 113 0.18 -4.87 -5.01
C TYR A 113 -1.10 -5.32 -4.29
N LEU A 114 -1.43 -4.72 -3.14
CA LEU A 114 -2.68 -4.99 -2.42
C LEU A 114 -3.91 -4.67 -3.28
N ILE A 115 -3.92 -3.51 -3.94
CA ILE A 115 -5.02 -3.13 -4.84
C ILE A 115 -5.14 -4.11 -6.00
N ALA A 116 -4.01 -4.44 -6.65
CA ALA A 116 -4.01 -5.36 -7.79
C ALA A 116 -4.50 -6.76 -7.40
N THR A 117 -4.08 -7.29 -6.25
CA THR A 117 -4.50 -8.61 -5.78
C THR A 117 -5.98 -8.67 -5.46
N VAL A 118 -6.53 -7.66 -4.78
CA VAL A 118 -7.97 -7.58 -4.51
C VAL A 118 -8.78 -7.42 -5.82
N LEU A 119 -8.27 -6.66 -6.80
CA LEU A 119 -8.90 -6.54 -8.12
C LEU A 119 -8.85 -7.84 -8.92
N LEU A 120 -7.82 -8.67 -8.77
CA LEU A 120 -7.73 -9.98 -9.41
C LEU A 120 -8.79 -10.96 -8.89
N TRP A 121 -9.24 -10.81 -7.64
CA TRP A 121 -10.34 -11.61 -7.07
C TRP A 121 -11.72 -11.04 -7.40
N SER A 122 -11.78 -9.91 -8.11
CA SER A 122 -13.04 -9.24 -8.43
C SER A 122 -13.72 -9.81 -9.66
N PRO A 123 -15.05 -9.70 -9.81
CA PRO A 123 -15.72 -10.04 -11.07
C PRO A 123 -15.45 -9.01 -12.19
N TRP A 124 -14.55 -8.03 -11.99
CA TRP A 124 -14.28 -6.98 -12.97
C TRP A 124 -13.20 -7.40 -13.98
N GLU A 125 -13.64 -8.05 -15.06
CA GLU A 125 -12.75 -8.58 -16.11
C GLU A 125 -11.82 -7.52 -16.72
N ALA A 126 -12.32 -6.31 -17.00
CA ALA A 126 -11.49 -5.25 -17.57
C ALA A 126 -10.32 -4.85 -16.66
N ALA A 127 -10.51 -4.86 -15.34
CA ALA A 127 -9.42 -4.62 -14.39
C ALA A 127 -8.44 -5.80 -14.36
N GLN A 128 -8.94 -7.04 -14.36
CA GLN A 128 -8.10 -8.24 -14.38
C GLN A 128 -7.21 -8.31 -15.63
N ASN A 129 -7.74 -8.00 -16.82
CA ASN A 129 -6.99 -8.03 -18.07
C ASN A 129 -5.83 -7.01 -18.04
N GLN A 130 -6.11 -5.79 -17.58
CA GLN A 130 -5.09 -4.73 -17.47
C GLN A 130 -3.99 -5.07 -16.44
N ILE A 131 -4.34 -5.78 -15.37
CA ILE A 131 -3.38 -6.23 -14.36
C ILE A 131 -2.53 -7.40 -14.89
N THR A 132 -3.17 -8.37 -15.56
CA THR A 132 -2.50 -9.57 -16.08
C THR A 132 -1.53 -9.24 -17.21
N GLU A 133 -1.86 -8.27 -18.05
CA GLU A 133 -1.00 -7.80 -19.13
C GLU A 133 0.12 -6.84 -18.63
N SER A 134 0.13 -6.47 -17.34
CA SER A 134 1.16 -5.59 -16.75
C SER A 134 2.54 -6.26 -16.71
N GLN A 135 3.57 -5.51 -17.10
CA GLN A 135 4.96 -5.99 -17.04
C GLN A 135 5.66 -5.64 -15.71
N ILE A 136 5.11 -4.71 -14.93
CA ILE A 136 5.73 -4.21 -13.71
C ILE A 136 5.32 -5.06 -12.50
N LEU A 137 4.03 -5.41 -12.37
CA LEU A 137 3.52 -6.14 -11.21
C LEU A 137 4.22 -7.48 -10.95
N PRO A 138 4.47 -8.35 -11.96
CA PRO A 138 5.16 -9.62 -11.75
C PRO A 138 6.61 -9.44 -11.27
N LYS A 139 7.29 -8.35 -11.67
CA LYS A 139 8.67 -8.06 -11.27
C LYS A 139 8.79 -7.62 -9.82
N VAL A 140 7.72 -7.04 -9.28
CA VAL A 140 7.69 -6.46 -7.95
C VAL A 140 7.23 -7.49 -6.91
N GLN A 141 6.41 -8.46 -7.31
CA GLN A 141 5.88 -9.52 -6.45
C GLN A 141 6.94 -10.24 -5.58
N PRO A 142 8.14 -10.60 -6.07
CA PRO A 142 9.16 -11.27 -5.25
C PRO A 142 9.73 -10.41 -4.10
N TYR A 143 9.57 -9.10 -4.17
CA TYR A 143 10.08 -8.15 -3.17
C TYR A 143 9.03 -7.75 -2.13
N ILE A 144 7.82 -8.28 -2.23
CA ILE A 144 6.74 -8.00 -1.28
C ILE A 144 7.05 -8.71 0.05
N PRO A 145 7.03 -7.99 1.20
CA PRO A 145 7.30 -8.60 2.50
C PRO A 145 6.27 -9.68 2.86
N GLY A 146 6.71 -10.73 3.55
CA GLY A 146 5.85 -11.85 3.97
C GLY A 146 4.63 -11.44 4.81
N LEU A 147 4.72 -10.34 5.57
CA LEU A 147 3.59 -9.76 6.30
C LEU A 147 2.44 -9.34 5.36
N ILE A 148 2.77 -8.82 4.18
CA ILE A 148 1.79 -8.37 3.19
C ILE A 148 1.18 -9.57 2.47
N THR A 149 1.96 -10.61 2.18
CA THR A 149 1.43 -11.84 1.58
C THR A 149 0.49 -12.57 2.54
N GLN A 150 0.84 -12.65 3.83
CA GLN A 150 -0.05 -13.19 4.86
C GLN A 150 -1.36 -12.40 4.98
N ALA A 151 -1.28 -11.07 4.95
CA ALA A 151 -2.47 -10.23 4.96
C ALA A 151 -3.36 -10.52 3.72
N ASN A 152 -2.75 -10.72 2.55
CA ASN A 152 -3.48 -11.11 1.35
C ASN A 152 -4.13 -12.48 1.45
N ASP A 153 -3.42 -13.48 1.98
CA ASP A 153 -3.96 -14.83 2.14
C ASP A 153 -5.17 -14.79 3.09
N TRP A 154 -5.06 -14.07 4.21
CA TRP A 154 -6.16 -13.87 5.14
C TRP A 154 -7.34 -13.11 4.50
N VAL A 155 -7.08 -12.05 3.74
CA VAL A 155 -8.14 -11.36 2.98
C VAL A 155 -8.80 -12.35 2.04
N LYS A 156 -8.02 -13.12 1.27
CA LYS A 156 -8.55 -14.07 0.29
C LYS A 156 -9.45 -15.12 0.93
N GLU A 157 -9.04 -15.70 2.05
CA GLU A 157 -9.82 -16.72 2.78
C GLU A 157 -11.19 -16.17 3.22
N GLU A 158 -11.18 -15.04 3.91
CA GLU A 158 -12.40 -14.39 4.44
C GLU A 158 -13.25 -13.78 3.32
N PHE A 159 -12.62 -13.30 2.25
CA PHE A 159 -13.31 -12.66 1.14
C PHE A 159 -13.98 -13.68 0.22
N LEU A 160 -13.36 -14.84 0.00
CA LEU A 160 -13.91 -15.92 -0.82
C LEU A 160 -14.78 -16.91 -0.02
N ASN A 161 -15.01 -16.68 1.27
CA ASN A 161 -15.67 -17.61 2.20
C ASN A 161 -15.09 -19.04 2.10
N LEU A 162 -13.77 -19.14 1.90
CA LEU A 162 -13.07 -20.41 1.93
C LEU A 162 -12.87 -20.78 3.40
N HIS A 163 -13.93 -21.25 4.05
CA HIS A 163 -13.80 -21.96 5.33
C HIS A 163 -13.05 -23.27 5.03
N LEU A 164 -11.72 -23.28 5.21
CA LEU A 164 -10.94 -24.50 5.38
C LEU A 164 -11.17 -25.06 6.79
#